data_AF-A0A1Q7WGY6-F1
#
_entry.id   AF-A0A1Q7WGY6-F1
#
_cell.length_a   1.000
_cell.length_b   1.000
_cell.length_c   1.000
_cell.angle_alpha   90.00
_cell.angle_beta   90.00
_cell.angle_gamma   90.00
#
_symmetry.space_group_name_H-M   'P 1'
#
loop_
_entity.id
_entity.type
_entity.pdbx_description
1 polymer ?
#
loop_
_entity_poly.entity_id
_entity_poly.type
_entity_poly.pdbx_seq_one_letter_code
_entity_poly.pdbx_strand_id
1 'polypeptide(L)'
;MIPNGPPSMTKSLVLWFLYCAVVGFFAAYVAGRALPAGAPYLRVFQLVGATAFIGYAVALWQASIWYHRAWSTTIKSTIDGLAYALLTAGTFGWLWPR
;
A
#
# COMPACT_ATOMS: atom_id res chain seq x y z
N MET A 1 -16.74 -7.21 -29.26
CA MET A 1 -16.51 -5.83 -29.75
C MET A 1 -15.95 -5.02 -28.60
N ILE A 2 -14.73 -4.48 -28.74
CA ILE A 2 -14.21 -3.50 -27.77
C ILE A 2 -14.92 -2.18 -28.11
N PRO A 3 -15.61 -1.52 -27.16
CA PRO A 3 -16.27 -0.25 -27.42
C PRO A 3 -15.26 0.79 -27.94
N ASN A 4 -15.62 1.54 -28.98
CA ASN A 4 -14.81 2.67 -29.44
C ASN A 4 -14.92 3.83 -28.42
N GLY A 5 -13.79 4.25 -27.86
CA GLY A 5 -13.67 5.34 -26.89
C GLY A 5 -12.63 5.03 -25.80
N PRO A 6 -12.05 6.03 -25.13
CA PRO A 6 -11.12 5.78 -24.03
C PRO A 6 -11.81 4.91 -22.95
N PRO A 7 -11.17 3.84 -22.47
CA PRO A 7 -11.76 2.97 -21.47
C PRO A 7 -12.07 3.75 -20.19
N SER A 8 -13.27 3.60 -19.65
CA SER A 8 -13.61 4.20 -18.35
C SER A 8 -12.70 3.63 -17.25
N MET A 9 -11.96 4.51 -16.57
CA MET A 9 -11.07 4.12 -15.46
C MET A 9 -11.75 4.22 -14.08
N THR A 10 -13.00 4.69 -14.01
CA THR A 10 -13.71 4.95 -12.75
C THR A 10 -13.76 3.71 -11.87
N LYS A 11 -14.12 2.55 -12.45
CA LYS A 11 -14.17 1.28 -11.70
C LYS A 11 -12.81 0.91 -11.12
N SER A 12 -11.73 1.04 -11.91
CA SER A 12 -10.37 0.73 -11.47
C SER A 12 -9.91 1.65 -10.35
N LEU A 13 -10.22 2.95 -10.42
CA LEU A 13 -9.88 3.92 -9.38
C LEU A 13 -10.65 3.67 -8.08
N VAL A 14 -11.93 3.31 -8.16
CA VAL A 14 -12.73 2.94 -6.98
C VAL A 14 -12.16 1.68 -6.33
N LEU A 15 -11.86 0.64 -7.11
CA LEU A 15 -11.26 -0.59 -6.59
C LEU A 15 -9.87 -0.33 -5.98
N TRP A 16 -9.08 0.55 -6.61
CA TRP A 16 -7.79 0.96 -6.09
C TRP A 16 -7.91 1.69 -4.75
N PHE A 17 -8.84 2.64 -4.63
CA PHE A 17 -9.09 3.34 -3.37
C PHE A 17 -9.49 2.36 -2.24
N LEU A 18 -10.41 1.43 -2.53
CA LEU A 18 -10.83 0.42 -1.56
C LEU A 18 -9.66 -0.48 -1.14
N TYR A 19 -8.81 -0.85 -2.10
CA TYR A 19 -7.61 -1.61 -1.82
C TYR A 19 -6.63 -0.85 -0.91
N CYS A 20 -6.39 0.44 -1.18
CA CYS A 20 -5.60 1.30 -0.29
C CYS A 20 -6.19 1.40 1.11
N ALA A 21 -7.52 1.51 1.23
CA ALA A 21 -8.20 1.56 2.52
C ALA A 21 -8.05 0.25 3.30
N VAL A 22 -8.12 -0.91 2.63
CA VAL A 22 -7.89 -2.23 3.26
C VAL A 22 -6.46 -2.36 3.77
N VAL A 23 -5.47 -2.01 2.95
CA VAL A 23 -4.06 -2.03 3.37
C VAL A 23 -3.83 -1.07 4.54
N GLY A 24 -4.38 0.14 4.47
CA GLY A 24 -4.32 1.13 5.54
C GLY A 24 -4.97 0.65 6.84
N PHE A 25 -6.10 -0.05 6.76
CA PHE A 25 -6.77 -0.65 7.93
C PHE A 25 -5.87 -1.67 8.63
N PHE A 26 -5.23 -2.58 7.89
CA PHE A 26 -4.31 -3.55 8.49
C PHE A 26 -3.06 -2.88 9.06
N ALA A 27 -2.52 -1.86 8.39
CA ALA A 27 -1.40 -1.09 8.92
C ALA A 27 -1.77 -0.35 10.21
N ALA A 28 -2.97 0.23 10.28
CA ALA A 28 -3.52 0.87 11.48
C ALA A 28 -3.68 -0.14 12.63
N TYR A 29 -4.22 -1.33 12.33
CA TYR A 29 -4.38 -2.39 13.32
C TYR A 29 -3.03 -2.81 13.90
N VAL A 30 -2.04 -3.10 13.05
CA VAL A 30 -0.70 -3.50 13.51
C VAL A 30 -0.05 -2.38 14.35
N ALA A 31 -0.08 -1.15 13.86
CA ALA A 31 0.52 -0.03 14.56
C ALA A 31 -0.19 0.29 15.88
N GLY A 32 -1.52 0.32 15.89
CA GLY A 32 -2.34 0.66 17.06
C GLY A 32 -2.25 -0.39 18.17
N ARG A 33 -1.89 -1.64 17.86
CA ARG A 33 -1.63 -2.68 18.86
C ARG A 33 -0.20 -2.67 19.39
N ALA A 34 0.73 -2.04 18.68
CA ALA A 34 2.16 -2.07 19.03
C ALA A 34 2.67 -0.74 19.63
N LEU A 35 1.99 0.38 19.36
CA LEU A 35 2.43 1.71 19.76
C LEU A 35 1.37 2.41 20.63
N PRO A 36 1.78 3.08 21.73
CA PRO A 36 0.86 3.89 22.52
C PRO A 36 0.52 5.21 21.80
N ALA A 37 -0.49 5.91 22.30
CA ALA A 37 -0.67 7.33 21.98
C ALA A 37 0.60 8.12 22.36
N GLY A 38 0.91 9.16 21.60
CA GLY A 38 2.13 9.96 21.77
C GLY A 38 3.41 9.31 21.23
N ALA A 39 3.31 8.15 20.55
CA ALA A 39 4.49 7.50 19.97
C ALA A 39 5.23 8.42 18.97
N PRO A 40 6.58 8.38 18.94
CA PRO A 40 7.36 9.20 18.03
C PRO A 40 7.01 8.93 16.56
N TYR A 41 6.94 9.98 15.75
CA TYR A 41 6.62 9.92 14.31
C TYR A 41 7.37 8.80 13.58
N LEU A 42 8.70 8.69 13.77
CA LEU A 42 9.52 7.70 13.07
C LEU A 42 9.18 6.25 13.45
N ARG A 43 8.70 6.00 14.67
CA ARG A 43 8.28 4.66 15.10
C ARG A 43 6.96 4.25 14.45
N VAL A 44 6.02 5.19 14.35
CA VAL A 44 4.77 5.00 13.59
C VAL A 44 5.09 4.78 12.12
N PHE A 45 5.94 5.63 11.54
CA PHE A 45 6.36 5.56 10.15
C PHE A 45 6.98 4.21 9.81
N GLN A 46 7.91 3.72 10.64
CA GLN A 46 8.57 2.44 10.45
C GLN A 46 7.56 1.30 10.41
N LEU A 47 6.65 1.24 11.37
CA LEU A 47 5.74 0.12 11.53
C LEU A 47 4.63 0.13 10.47
N VAL A 48 3.96 1.27 10.29
CA VAL A 48 2.93 1.44 9.25
C VAL A 48 3.55 1.26 7.86
N GLY A 49 4.72 1.84 7.61
CA GLY A 49 5.41 1.73 6.33
C GLY A 49 5.79 0.31 5.98
N ALA A 50 6.33 -0.45 6.93
CA ALA A 50 6.64 -1.87 6.72
C ALA A 50 5.37 -2.68 6.41
N THR A 51 4.30 -2.52 7.20
CA THR A 51 3.05 -3.25 6.98
C THR A 51 2.40 -2.89 5.63
N ALA A 52 2.34 -1.59 5.30
CA ALA A 52 1.80 -1.12 4.03
C ALA A 52 2.64 -1.58 2.84
N PHE A 53 3.98 -1.57 2.95
CA PHE A 53 4.87 -2.04 1.89
C PHE A 53 4.69 -3.54 1.60
N ILE A 54 4.49 -4.35 2.64
CA ILE A 54 4.17 -5.77 2.47
C ILE A 54 2.87 -5.91 1.66
N GLY A 55 1.84 -5.13 2.00
CA GLY A 55 0.55 -5.16 1.31
C GLY A 55 0.60 -4.69 -0.14
N TYR A 56 1.25 -3.55 -0.40
CA TYR A 56 1.28 -2.93 -1.74
C TYR A 56 2.29 -3.56 -2.71
N ALA A 57 3.42 -4.08 -2.20
CA ALA A 57 4.52 -4.54 -3.04
C ALA A 57 4.82 -6.04 -2.87
N VAL A 58 5.15 -6.48 -1.65
CA VAL A 58 5.61 -7.86 -1.41
C VAL A 58 4.54 -8.88 -1.80
N ALA A 59 3.26 -8.56 -1.54
CA ALA A 59 2.11 -9.35 -1.94
C ALA A 59 1.89 -9.45 -3.46
N LEU A 60 2.76 -8.88 -4.30
CA LEU A 60 2.73 -9.05 -5.76
C LEU A 60 3.88 -9.92 -6.28
N TRP A 61 4.90 -10.20 -5.47
CA TRP A 61 6.12 -10.88 -5.92
C TRP A 61 5.85 -12.31 -6.35
N GLN A 62 4.91 -13.00 -5.70
CA GLN A 62 4.53 -14.37 -6.03
C GLN A 62 3.98 -14.49 -7.47
N ALA A 63 3.50 -13.38 -8.07
CA ALA A 63 3.12 -13.35 -9.49
C ALA A 63 4.31 -13.64 -10.43
N SER A 64 5.52 -13.24 -10.05
CA SER A 64 6.73 -13.51 -10.84
C SER A 64 7.26 -14.92 -10.59
N ILE A 65 7.16 -15.37 -9.35
CA ILE A 65 7.66 -16.68 -8.91
C ILE A 65 6.85 -17.81 -9.53
N TRP A 66 5.51 -17.75 -9.43
CA TRP A 66 4.64 -18.85 -9.85
C TRP A 66 4.03 -18.63 -11.23
N TYR A 67 3.64 -17.39 -11.53
CA TYR A 67 2.89 -17.06 -12.74
C TYR A 67 3.77 -16.44 -13.83
N HIS A 68 5.09 -16.50 -13.67
CA HIS A 68 6.07 -16.06 -14.67
C HIS A 68 5.85 -14.61 -15.17
N ARG A 69 5.27 -13.74 -14.34
CA ARG A 69 5.22 -12.30 -14.61
C ARG A 69 6.65 -11.77 -14.76
N ALA A 70 6.88 -10.95 -15.79
CA ALA A 70 8.19 -10.34 -16.02
C ALA A 70 8.67 -9.56 -14.78
N TRP A 71 9.87 -9.86 -14.31
CA TRP A 71 10.48 -9.20 -13.15
C TRP A 71 10.58 -7.68 -13.29
N SER A 72 10.75 -7.16 -14.52
CA SER A 72 10.75 -5.71 -14.74
C SER A 72 9.42 -5.06 -14.36
N THR A 73 8.29 -5.75 -14.56
CA THR A 73 6.96 -5.28 -14.16
C THR A 73 6.85 -5.29 -12.64
N THR A 74 7.32 -6.37 -12.00
CA THR A 74 7.31 -6.51 -10.54
C THR A 74 8.17 -5.46 -9.85
N ILE A 75 9.34 -5.14 -10.41
CA ILE A 75 10.20 -4.06 -9.91
C ILE A 75 9.48 -2.71 -10.03
N LYS A 76 8.86 -2.41 -11.18
CA LYS A 76 8.08 -1.18 -11.35
C LYS A 76 6.94 -1.08 -10.35
N SER A 77 6.17 -2.15 -10.18
CA SER A 77 5.09 -2.22 -9.17
C SER A 77 5.63 -2.13 -7.74
N THR A 78 6.85 -2.60 -7.47
CA THR A 78 7.48 -2.49 -6.15
C THR A 78 7.86 -1.05 -5.84
N ILE A 79 8.39 -0.30 -6.81
CA ILE A 79 8.71 1.12 -6.65
C ILE A 79 7.44 1.93 -6.42
N ASP A 80 6.38 1.66 -7.19
CA ASP A 80 5.07 2.30 -6.99
C ASP A 80 4.50 1.96 -5.61
N GLY A 81 4.47 0.68 -5.24
CA GLY A 81 4.02 0.23 -3.92
C GLY A 81 4.84 0.81 -2.77
N LEU A 82 6.14 1.04 -2.95
CA LEU A 82 6.98 1.74 -1.97
C LEU A 82 6.54 3.19 -1.80
N ALA A 83 6.27 3.92 -2.89
CA ALA A 83 5.77 5.29 -2.80
C ALA A 83 4.44 5.35 -2.03
N TYR A 84 3.50 4.45 -2.32
CA TYR A 84 2.23 4.34 -1.58
C TYR A 84 2.44 4.00 -0.11
N ALA A 85 3.37 3.10 0.21
CA ALA A 85 3.69 2.75 1.60
C ALA A 85 4.27 3.92 2.38
N LEU A 86 5.19 4.69 1.77
CA LEU A 86 5.78 5.88 2.40
C LEU A 86 4.74 6.98 2.64
N LEU A 87 3.84 7.21 1.67
CA LEU A 87 2.73 8.16 1.82
C LEU A 87 1.76 7.73 2.92
N THR A 88 1.44 6.43 2.99
CA THR A 88 0.62 5.85 4.05
C THR A 88 1.29 6.05 5.41
N ALA A 89 2.56 5.67 5.54
CA ALA A 89 3.35 5.82 6.75
C ALA A 89 3.43 7.28 7.24
N GLY A 90 3.69 8.22 6.31
CA GLY A 90 3.73 9.64 6.62
C GLY A 90 2.40 10.18 7.12
N THR A 91 1.30 9.75 6.50
CA THR A 91 -0.06 10.15 6.90
C THR A 91 -0.40 9.66 8.30
N PHE A 92 -0.12 8.38 8.61
CA PHE A 92 -0.33 7.84 9.95
C PHE A 92 0.60 8.46 11.00
N GLY A 93 1.87 8.66 10.67
CA GLY A 93 2.81 9.33 11.58
C GLY A 93 2.38 10.75 11.90
N TRP A 94 1.84 11.49 10.92
CA TRP A 94 1.35 12.86 11.10
C TRP A 94 0.06 12.92 11.93
N LEU A 95 -0.87 11.99 11.70
CA LEU A 95 -2.19 11.94 12.35
C LEU A 95 -2.23 11.00 13.56
N TRP A 96 -1.06 10.56 14.05
CA TRP A 96 -1.01 9.67 15.21
C TRP A 96 -1.63 10.35 16.44
N PRO A 97 -2.42 9.63 17.26
CA PRO A 97 -2.96 10.17 18.50
C PRO A 97 -1.83 10.71 19.38
N ARG A 98 -1.98 11.94 19.89
CA ARG A 98 -1.03 12.56 20.81
C ARG A 98 -1.33 12.21 22.25
#